data_AF-A0A918VJ13-F1
#
_entry.id   AF-A0A918VJ13-F1
#
_cell.length_a   1.000
_cell.length_b   1.000
_cell.length_c   1.000
_cell.angle_alpha   90.00
_cell.angle_beta   90.00
_cell.angle_gamma   90.00
#
_symmetry.space_group_name_H-M   'P 1'
#
loop_
_entity.id
_entity.type
_entity.pdbx_description
1 polymer ?
#
loop_
_entity_poly.entity_id
_entity_poly.type
_entity_poly.pdbx_seq_one_letter_code
_entity_poly.pdbx_strand_id
1 'polypeptide(L)' 'MGRLNPPFVEWLMGLPAGHVTDVPGLSRTAQLKALGNGVVPQQATAALHALMNSGEAAAAA' A
#
# COMPACT_ATOMS: atom_id res chain seq x y z
N MET A 1 13.54 -10.61 21.58
CA MET A 1 13.82 -9.84 20.34
C MET A 1 12.52 -9.35 19.72
N GLY A 2 12.52 -8.12 19.17
CA GLY A 2 11.31 -7.40 18.74
C GLY A 2 10.55 -8.07 17.60
N ARG A 3 9.22 -8.16 17.71
CA ARG A 3 8.33 -8.66 16.65
C ARG A 3 7.78 -7.47 15.86
N LEU A 4 7.74 -7.57 14.53
CA LEU A 4 7.14 -6.53 13.67
C LEU A 4 5.66 -6.28 14.03
N ASN A 5 5.25 -5.03 14.13
CA ASN A 5 3.91 -4.64 14.57
C ASN A 5 3.01 -4.30 13.37
N PRO A 6 1.89 -5.01 13.11
CA PRO A 6 1.06 -4.73 11.93
C PRO A 6 0.54 -3.29 11.82
N PRO A 7 0.03 -2.63 12.89
CA PRO A 7 -0.36 -1.21 12.83
C PRO A 7 0.78 -0.27 12.42
N PHE A 8 2.02 -0.60 12.81
CA PHE A 8 3.17 0.20 12.37
C PHE A 8 3.44 0.04 10.87
N VAL A 9 3.31 -1.18 10.33
CA VAL A 9 3.46 -1.43 8.88
C VAL A 9 2.33 -0.77 8.10
N GLU A 10 1.10 -0.84 8.58
CA GLU A 10 -0.07 -0.16 7.99
C GLU A 10 0.12 1.36 7.91
N TRP A 11 0.60 1.96 9.01
CA TRP A 11 0.98 3.37 9.05
C TRP A 11 2.11 3.69 8.06
N LEU A 12 3.12 2.84 7.98
CA LEU A 12 4.25 3.02 7.05
C LEU A 12 3.81 2.98 5.59
N MET A 13 2.82 2.15 5.26
CA MET A 13 2.19 2.13 3.93
C MET A 13 1.31 3.37 3.67
N GLY A 14 1.09 4.22 4.68
CA GLY A 14 0.22 5.39 4.60
C GLY A 14 -1.26 5.03 4.42
N LEU A 15 -1.67 3.85 4.88
CA LEU A 15 -3.07 3.44 4.89
C LEU A 15 -3.82 4.12 6.06
N PRO A 16 -5.15 4.28 5.95
CA PRO A 16 -5.96 4.66 7.10
C PRO A 16 -5.76 3.66 8.26
N ALA A 17 -5.76 4.15 9.49
CA ALA A 17 -5.66 3.29 10.67
C ALA A 17 -6.80 2.25 10.64
N GLY A 18 -6.47 0.98 10.86
CA GLY A 18 -7.42 -0.11 10.90
C GLY A 18 -7.78 -0.72 9.54
N HIS A 19 -7.26 -0.20 8.42
CA HIS A 19 -7.58 -0.67 7.07
C HIS A 19 -7.43 -2.19 6.88
N VAL A 20 -6.32 -2.75 7.36
CA VAL A 20 -6.04 -4.18 7.49
C VAL A 20 -6.12 -4.62 8.95
N THR A 21 -5.71 -3.77 9.88
CA THR A 21 -5.47 -4.19 11.27
C THR A 21 -6.74 -4.35 12.12
N ASP A 22 -7.85 -3.72 11.72
CA ASP A 22 -9.16 -3.83 12.40
C ASP A 22 -10.14 -4.78 11.69
N VAL A 23 -9.67 -5.55 10.68
CA VAL A 23 -10.51 -6.54 9.99
C VAL A 23 -10.84 -7.71 10.93
N PRO A 24 -12.12 -7.97 11.25
CA PRO A 24 -12.51 -9.03 12.19
C PRO A 24 -12.04 -10.41 11.72
N GLY A 25 -11.45 -11.18 12.64
CA GLY A 25 -10.98 -12.55 12.37
C GLY A 25 -9.65 -12.64 11.61
N LEU A 26 -9.02 -11.53 11.23
CA LEU A 26 -7.75 -11.56 10.51
C LEU A 26 -6.57 -11.78 11.47
N SER A 27 -5.92 -12.94 11.38
CA SER A 27 -4.77 -13.25 12.22
C SER A 27 -3.59 -12.30 11.97
N ARG A 28 -2.73 -12.09 12.97
CA ARG A 28 -1.51 -11.27 12.84
C ARG A 28 -0.64 -11.67 11.62
N THR A 29 -0.50 -12.97 11.37
CA THR A 29 0.27 -13.46 10.22
C THR A 29 -0.41 -13.09 8.90
N ALA A 30 -1.73 -13.20 8.83
CA ALA A 30 -2.50 -12.79 7.66
C ALA A 30 -2.46 -11.27 7.44
N GLN A 31 -2.52 -10.46 8.51
CA GLN A 31 -2.35 -9.01 8.43
C GLN A 31 -0.98 -8.64 7.84
N LEU A 32 0.11 -9.21 8.37
CA LEU A 32 1.45 -8.95 7.86
C LEU A 32 1.64 -9.43 6.41
N LYS A 33 1.00 -10.56 6.04
CA LYS A 33 1.00 -11.03 4.65
C LYS A 33 0.24 -10.07 3.74
N ALA A 34 -0.92 -9.57 4.15
CA ALA A 34 -1.69 -8.61 3.38
C ALA A 34 -0.92 -7.29 3.20
N LEU A 35 -0.39 -6.73 4.29
CA LEU A 35 0.41 -5.50 4.27
C LEU A 35 1.69 -5.67 3.43
N GLY A 36 2.40 -6.79 3.58
CA GLY A 36 3.64 -7.05 2.84
C GLY A 36 3.46 -7.29 1.34
N ASN A 37 2.27 -7.71 0.90
CA ASN A 37 1.94 -7.87 -0.53
C ASN A 37 1.15 -6.69 -1.10
N GLY A 38 0.70 -5.77 -0.24
CA GLY A 38 -0.12 -4.64 -0.62
C GLY A 38 0.68 -3.56 -1.35
N VAL A 39 -0.02 -2.79 -2.18
CA VAL A 39 0.57 -1.64 -2.88
C VAL A 39 0.61 -0.44 -1.93
N VAL A 40 1.72 0.31 -1.97
CA VAL A 40 1.83 1.61 -1.30
C VAL A 40 1.06 2.66 -2.14
N PRO A 41 -0.05 3.24 -1.65
CA PRO A 41 -0.92 4.10 -2.45
C PRO A 41 -0.19 5.28 -3.11
N GLN A 42 0.76 5.91 -2.41
CA GLN A 42 1.55 7.03 -2.92
C GLN A 42 2.42 6.61 -4.11
N GLN A 43 2.99 5.40 -4.08
CA GLN A 43 3.78 4.87 -5.18
C GLN A 43 2.89 4.53 -6.39
N ALA A 44 1.69 3.98 -6.14
CA ALA A 44 0.71 3.74 -7.20
C ALA A 44 0.26 5.05 -7.86
N THR A 45 -0.07 6.07 -7.07
CA THR A 45 -0.43 7.39 -7.58
C THR A 45 0.69 7.98 -8.43
N ALA A 46 1.93 7.94 -7.96
CA ALA A 46 3.09 8.42 -8.74
C ALA A 46 3.26 7.65 -10.06
N ALA A 47 3.10 6.32 -10.06
CA ALA A 47 3.19 5.49 -11.26
C ALA A 47 2.06 5.81 -12.26
N LEU A 48 0.83 6.00 -11.79
CA LEU A 48 -0.30 6.40 -12.63
C LEU A 48 -0.07 7.77 -13.26
N HIS A 49 0.44 8.75 -12.51
CA HIS A 49 0.81 10.06 -13.07
C HIS A 49 1.88 9.94 -14.15
N ALA A 50 2.92 9.14 -13.92
CA ALA A 50 3.96 8.91 -14.92
C ALA A 50 3.40 8.30 -16.21
N LEU A 51 2.51 7.31 -16.10
CA LEU A 51 1.87 6.67 -17.24
C LEU A 51 0.96 7.63 -18.01
N MET A 52 0.10 8.38 -17.32
CA MET A 52 -0.78 9.37 -17.97
C MET A 52 0.03 10.44 -18.73
N ASN A 53 1.08 10.96 -18.13
CA ASN A 53 1.93 11.98 -18.76
C ASN A 53 2.72 11.40 -19.95
N SER A 54 3.14 10.13 -19.89
CA SER A 54 3.80 9.46 -21.02
C SER A 54 2.85 9.18 -22.18
N GLY A 55 1.57 8.89 -21.88
CA GLY A 55 0.52 8.71 -22.88
C GLY A 55 0.17 10.00 -23.63
N GLU A 56 0.12 11.13 -22.92
CA GLU A 56 -0.04 12.45 -23.57
C GLU A 56 1.14 12.78 -24.49
N ALA A 57 2.37 12.49 -24.07
CA ALA A 57 3.55 12.68 -24.91
C ALA A 57 3.57 11.76 -26.14
N ALA A 58 3.10 10.51 -26.01
CA ALA A 58 2.99 9.58 -27.13
C ALA A 58 1.84 9.92 -28.09
N ALA A 59 0.75 10.55 -27.61
CA ALA A 59 -0.35 11.02 -28.46
C ALA A 59 -0.03 12.34 -29.20
N ALA A 60 0.93 13.12 -28.68
CA ALA A 60 1.39 14.36 -29.29
C ALA A 60 2.56 14.18 -30.30
N ALA A 61 3.12 12.96 -30.39
CA ALA A 61 4.18 12.58 -31.33
C ALA A 61 3.60 11.84 -32.54
#